data_AF-A0A4Y2AY62-F1
#
_entry.id   AF-A0A4Y2AY62-F1
#
_cell.length_a   1.000
_cell.length_b   1.000
_cell.length_c   1.000
_cell.angle_alpha   90.00
_cell.angle_beta   90.00
_cell.angle_gamma   90.00
#
_symmetry.space_group_name_H-M   'P 1'
#
loop_
_entity.id
_entity.type
_entity.pdbx_description
1 polymer ?
#
loop_
_entity_poly.entity_id
_entity_poly.type
_entity_poly.pdbx_seq_one_letter_code
_entity_poly.pdbx_strand_id
1 'polypeptide(L)'
;MVPDSRAARLISSFPITTENYPKAVEQLKLRFGREDLLVQIYVRDLLSLVLKNATTGKNAPDLATLYDMLETKLRALESLGCTKKNLLTF
;
A
#
# COMPACT_ATOMS: atom_id res chain seq x y z
N MET A 1 -7.84 17.16 0.03
CA MET A 1 -7.82 16.72 1.45
C MET A 1 -9.24 16.78 1.98
N VAL A 2 -9.75 15.72 2.63
CA VAL A 2 -11.11 15.76 3.22
C VAL A 2 -11.10 16.75 4.40
N PRO A 3 -11.96 17.77 4.41
CA PRO A 3 -12.09 18.71 5.53
C PRO A 3 -12.30 17.97 6.86
N ASP A 4 -11.76 18.49 7.96
CA ASP A 4 -11.83 17.94 9.34
C ASP A 4 -11.31 16.51 9.57
N SER A 5 -10.73 15.89 8.53
CA SER A 5 -10.05 14.61 8.66
C SER A 5 -8.90 14.68 9.68
N ARG A 6 -8.51 13.52 10.20
CA ARG A 6 -7.37 13.43 11.13
C ARG A 6 -6.08 14.00 10.53
N ALA A 7 -5.86 13.80 9.23
CA ALA A 7 -4.73 14.36 8.51
C ALA A 7 -4.84 15.89 8.38
N ALA A 8 -6.03 16.41 8.06
CA ALA A 8 -6.28 17.86 8.00
C ALA A 8 -5.98 18.53 9.35
N ARG A 9 -6.51 17.99 10.44
CA ARG A 9 -6.26 18.51 11.79
C ARG A 9 -4.78 18.46 12.20
N LEU A 10 -4.07 17.40 11.80
CA LEU A 10 -2.63 17.30 12.03
C LEU A 10 -1.88 18.42 11.31
N ILE A 11 -2.15 18.63 10.02
CA ILE A 11 -1.49 19.69 9.24
C ILE A 11 -1.82 21.08 9.79
N SER A 12 -3.09 21.34 10.13
CA SER A 12 -3.53 22.62 10.70
C SER A 12 -2.90 22.95 12.06
N SER A 13 -2.34 21.96 12.78
CA SER A 13 -1.65 22.21 14.05
C SER A 13 -0.23 22.78 13.90
N PHE A 14 0.35 22.74 12.70
CA PHE A 14 1.66 23.33 12.44
C PHE A 14 1.53 24.81 12.08
N PRO A 15 2.29 25.72 12.72
CA PRO A 15 2.44 27.09 12.24
C PRO A 15 2.94 27.12 10.79
N ILE A 16 2.41 28.05 9.99
CA ILE A 16 2.72 28.20 8.56
C ILE A 16 4.09 28.89 8.39
N THR A 17 5.14 28.11 8.60
CA THR A 17 6.53 28.56 8.44
C THR A 17 7.31 27.59 7.56
N THR A 18 8.33 28.09 6.85
CA THR A 18 9.18 27.27 5.97
C THR A 18 9.79 26.08 6.70
N GLU A 19 10.19 26.27 7.96
CA GLU A 19 10.79 25.23 8.80
C GLU A 19 9.83 24.10 9.18
N ASN A 20 8.52 24.37 9.17
CA ASN A 20 7.52 23.40 9.63
C ASN A 20 6.97 22.51 8.51
N TYR A 21 7.13 22.88 7.24
CA TYR A 21 6.73 22.02 6.12
C TYR A 21 7.34 20.61 6.17
N PRO A 22 8.68 20.43 6.31
CA PRO A 22 9.25 19.09 6.37
C PRO A 22 8.75 18.29 7.59
N LYS A 23 8.58 18.94 8.75
CA LYS A 23 8.06 18.30 9.98
C LYS A 23 6.62 17.82 9.80
N ALA A 24 5.78 18.61 9.15
CA ALA A 24 4.40 18.25 8.87
C ALA A 24 4.31 17.04 7.91
N VAL A 25 5.16 17.01 6.89
CA VAL A 25 5.29 15.87 5.95
C VAL A 25 5.78 14.61 6.68
N GLU A 26 6.81 14.74 7.53
CA GLU A 26 7.33 13.62 8.33
C GLU A 26 6.25 13.04 9.26
N GLN A 27 5.52 13.90 9.96
CA GLN A 27 4.45 13.48 10.87
C GLN A 27 3.29 12.82 10.12
N LEU A 28 2.97 13.26 8.90
CA LEU A 28 2.03 12.56 8.04
C LEU A 28 2.52 11.14 7.70
N LYS A 29 3.78 10.99 7.29
CA LYS A 29 4.38 9.69 6.97
C LYS A 29 4.39 8.76 8.19
N LEU A 30 4.85 9.24 9.34
CA LEU A 30 4.87 8.45 10.58
C LEU A 30 3.48 7.99 11.00
N ARG A 31 2.48 8.87 10.93
CA ARG A 31 1.14 8.57 11.45
C ARG A 31 0.25 7.81 10.46
N PHE A 32 0.42 8.04 9.16
CA PHE A 32 -0.49 7.55 8.13
C PHE A 32 0.17 6.77 7.00
N GLY A 33 1.50 6.80 6.86
CA GLY A 33 2.23 6.06 5.82
C GLY A 33 2.06 4.54 5.97
N ARG A 34 2.19 4.03 7.20
CA ARG A 34 1.87 2.63 7.60
C ARG A 34 2.30 1.59 6.56
N GLU A 35 3.52 1.73 6.04
CA GLU A 35 4.03 0.92 4.92
C GLU A 35 4.01 -0.58 5.24
N ASP A 36 4.39 -0.99 6.46
CA ASP A 36 4.33 -2.39 6.90
C ASP A 36 2.91 -2.99 6.80
N LEU A 37 1.89 -2.19 7.12
CA LEU A 37 0.49 -2.63 7.01
C LEU A 37 0.08 -2.79 5.55
N LEU A 38 0.52 -1.88 4.68
CA LEU A 38 0.28 -1.98 3.24
C LEU A 38 0.95 -3.22 2.65
N VAL A 39 2.18 -3.53 3.07
CA VAL A 39 2.87 -4.77 2.69
C VAL A 39 2.03 -5.99 3.06
N GLN A 40 1.57 -6.08 4.31
CA GLN A 40 0.74 -7.20 4.77
C GLN A 40 -0.57 -7.33 3.96
N ILE A 41 -1.21 -6.21 3.65
CA ILE A 41 -2.44 -6.18 2.84
C ILE A 41 -2.15 -6.71 1.42
N TYR A 42 -1.10 -6.20 0.77
CA TYR A 42 -0.78 -6.62 -0.60
C TYR A 42 -0.35 -8.08 -0.69
N VAL A 43 0.41 -8.60 0.29
CA VAL A 43 0.74 -10.04 0.37
C VAL A 43 -0.52 -10.87 0.54
N ARG A 44 -1.44 -10.48 1.44
CA ARG A 44 -2.70 -11.19 1.65
C ARG A 44 -3.58 -11.17 0.40
N ASP A 45 -3.65 -10.04 -0.29
CA ASP A 45 -4.38 -9.90 -1.55
C ASP A 45 -3.79 -10.81 -2.63
N LEU A 46 -2.46 -10.87 -2.74
CA LEU A 46 -1.76 -11.74 -3.67
C LEU A 46 -2.07 -13.22 -3.41
N LEU A 47 -1.98 -13.65 -2.14
CA LEU A 47 -2.35 -15.00 -1.74
C LEU A 47 -3.81 -15.32 -2.04
N SER A 48 -4.72 -14.38 -1.75
CA SER A 48 -6.14 -14.53 -2.05
C SER A 48 -6.39 -14.67 -3.55
N LEU A 49 -5.69 -13.89 -4.37
CA LEU A 49 -5.79 -13.96 -5.83
C LEU A 49 -5.37 -15.35 -6.35
N VAL A 50 -4.23 -15.86 -5.90
CA VAL A 50 -3.71 -17.18 -6.31
C VAL A 50 -4.66 -18.30 -5.89
N LEU A 51 -5.15 -18.27 -4.64
CA LEU A 51 -6.10 -19.25 -4.14
C LEU A 51 -7.44 -19.23 -4.89
N LYS A 52 -7.97 -18.04 -5.15
CA LYS A 52 -9.20 -17.89 -5.96
C LYS A 52 -8.99 -18.44 -7.36
N ASN A 53 -7.88 -18.08 -8.02
CA ASN A 53 -7.59 -18.60 -9.35
C ASN A 53 -7.53 -20.14 -9.39
N ALA A 54 -6.91 -20.75 -8.38
CA ALA A 54 -6.81 -22.22 -8.28
C ALA A 54 -8.17 -22.92 -8.01
N THR A 55 -9.14 -22.23 -7.40
CA THR A 55 -10.40 -22.83 -6.94
C THR A 55 -11.61 -22.48 -7.80
N THR A 56 -11.52 -21.42 -8.62
CA THR A 56 -12.69 -20.84 -9.31
C THR A 56 -13.04 -21.54 -10.64
N GLY A 57 -12.16 -22.41 -11.17
CA GLY A 57 -12.42 -23.20 -12.37
C GLY A 57 -12.78 -22.33 -13.58
N LYS A 58 -13.93 -22.61 -14.24
CA LYS A 58 -14.38 -21.88 -15.45
C LYS A 58 -14.75 -20.40 -15.21
N ASN A 59 -14.89 -19.98 -13.96
CA ASN A 59 -15.23 -18.59 -13.61
C ASN A 59 -13.97 -17.76 -13.27
N ALA A 60 -12.77 -18.34 -13.45
CA ALA A 60 -11.51 -17.64 -13.21
C ALA A 60 -11.35 -16.50 -14.22
N PRO A 61 -10.67 -15.39 -13.82
CA PRO A 61 -10.29 -14.36 -14.77
C PRO A 61 -9.46 -14.97 -15.91
N ASP A 62 -9.57 -14.40 -17.10
CA ASP A 62 -8.68 -14.78 -18.20
C ASP A 62 -7.22 -14.47 -17.86
N LEU A 63 -6.30 -15.06 -18.62
CA LEU A 63 -4.88 -14.98 -18.32
C LEU A 63 -4.33 -13.55 -18.33
N ALA A 64 -4.82 -12.68 -19.23
CA ALA A 64 -4.34 -11.30 -19.31
C ALA A 64 -4.82 -10.51 -18.09
N THR A 65 -6.10 -10.65 -17.72
CA THR A 65 -6.64 -10.04 -16.51
C THR A 65 -5.91 -10.52 -15.24
N LEU A 66 -5.64 -11.83 -15.14
CA LEU A 66 -4.90 -12.38 -14.00
C LEU A 66 -3.47 -11.82 -13.92
N TYR A 67 -2.79 -11.69 -15.06
CA TYR A 67 -1.45 -11.11 -15.15
C TYR A 67 -1.45 -9.66 -14.66
N ASP A 68 -2.36 -8.83 -15.16
CA ASP A 68 -2.47 -7.42 -14.76
C ASP A 68 -2.74 -7.25 -13.26
N MET A 69 -3.59 -8.13 -12.70
CA MET A 69 -3.87 -8.15 -11.26
C MET A 69 -2.64 -8.52 -10.44
N LEU A 70 -1.87 -9.55 -10.86
CA LEU A 70 -0.62 -9.95 -10.21
C LEU A 70 0.42 -8.83 -10.27
N GLU A 71 0.67 -8.30 -11.47
CA GLU A 71 1.62 -7.24 -11.75
C GLU A 71 1.32 -5.99 -10.91
N THR A 72 0.05 -5.61 -10.77
CA THR A 72 -0.37 -4.47 -9.94
C THR A 72 0.02 -4.66 -8.48
N LYS A 73 -0.23 -5.84 -7.90
CA LYS A 73 0.11 -6.13 -6.50
C LYS A 73 1.61 -6.22 -6.29
N LEU A 74 2.36 -6.81 -7.23
CA LEU A 74 3.82 -6.89 -7.19
C LEU A 74 4.47 -5.51 -7.28
N ARG A 75 4.03 -4.66 -8.22
CA ARG A 75 4.54 -3.28 -8.35
C ARG A 75 4.27 -2.44 -7.11
N ALA A 76 3.13 -2.64 -6.46
CA ALA A 76 2.82 -1.97 -5.19
C ALA A 76 3.80 -2.40 -4.09
N LEU A 77 4.11 -3.69 -3.98
CA LEU A 77 5.11 -4.22 -3.05
C LEU A 77 6.52 -3.68 -3.35
N GLU A 78 6.93 -3.64 -4.61
CA GLU A 78 8.22 -3.08 -5.02
C GLU A 78 8.35 -1.59 -4.65
N SER A 79 7.28 -0.82 -4.82
CA SER A 79 7.25 0.60 -4.43
C SER A 79 7.40 0.84 -2.93
N LEU A 80 7.08 -0.17 -2.11
CA LEU A 80 7.24 -0.18 -0.66
C LEU A 80 8.60 -0.76 -0.24
N GLY A 81 9.53 -1.01 -1.18
CA GLY A 81 10.84 -1.58 -0.89
C GLY A 81 10.82 -3.09 -0.61
N CYS A 82 9.68 -3.77 -0.81
CA CYS A 82 9.64 -5.24 -0.77
C CYS A 82 10.23 -5.80 -2.06
N THR A 83 11.53 -6.09 -2.02
CA THR A 83 12.21 -6.82 -3.09
C THR A 83 12.12 -8.33 -2.87
N LYS A 84 12.38 -9.13 -3.92
CA LYS A 84 12.39 -10.60 -3.87
C LYS A 84 13.19 -11.19 -2.69
N LYS A 85 14.19 -10.46 -2.19
CA LYS A 85 15.04 -10.86 -1.06
C LYS A 85 14.32 -10.76 0.30
N ASN A 86 13.40 -9.80 0.46
CA ASN A 86 12.67 -9.54 1.71
C ASN A 86 11.42 -10.44 1.86
N LEU A 87 10.94 -11.04 0.76
CA LEU A 87 9.82 -11.97 0.77
C LEU A 87 10.20 -13.38 1.27
N LEU A 88 11.49 -13.75 1.21
CA LEU A 88 12.01 -15.07 1.63
C LEU A 88 12.23 -15.19 3.14
N THR A 89 12.02 -14.09 3.89
CA THR A 89 12.15 -14.03 5.35
C THR A 89 10.81 -14.14 6.09
N PHE A 90 9.70 -14.36 5.39
CA PHE A 90 8.37 -14.60 5.96
C PHE A 90 7.98 -16.08 5.89
#